data_AF-A0AAW0MR64-F1
#
_entry.id   AF-A0AAW0MR64-F1
#
_cell.length_a   1.000
_cell.length_b   1.000
_cell.length_c   1.000
_cell.angle_alpha   90.00
_cell.angle_beta   90.00
_cell.angle_gamma   90.00
#
_symmetry.space_group_name_H-M   'P 1'
#
loop_
_entity.id
_entity.type
_entity.pdbx_description
1 polymer ?
#
loop_
_entity_poly.entity_id
_entity_poly.type
_entity_poly.pdbx_seq_one_letter_code
_entity_poly.pdbx_strand_id
1 'polypeptide(L)'
;MSGHSWVLLMVHHTYIRVHVKQPSPGANTETFGWSSLGFLLLSYNSAGNPDCKIAIVMCKSKQLDTSSRHGLHSMILVPIDAAGVIRVRPLTVFGQDDAIHGGHFEVHFNNVTVPASNMILGEGRGFEIAQGRLGPGRLHHCMRAVGLAEKALELLCQRAASRRTFGKTLYQHEVVAHWIADCRLMIEQTRLLTLHAAHALDTKGSRAARKQIAMIKVAAARMACKVLDCAMQVYGGAGVSGDFPLAQMYAYARTLRIADGPDEVHLSSIAKLELRDQMKKAQAKL
;
A
#
# COMPACT_ATOMS: atom_id res chain seq x y z
N MET A 1 10.35 26.70 7.14
CA MET A 1 10.12 25.29 6.73
C MET A 1 10.04 24.43 7.98
N SER A 2 8.88 24.41 8.66
CA SER A 2 8.62 23.50 9.78
C SER A 2 7.92 22.26 9.24
N GLY A 3 8.70 21.28 8.81
CA GLY A 3 8.17 19.94 8.59
C GLY A 3 7.76 19.38 9.94
N HIS A 4 6.51 18.90 10.05
CA HIS A 4 6.04 17.78 10.89
C HIS A 4 4.50 17.85 10.96
N SER A 5 3.85 16.99 10.18
CA SER A 5 2.49 16.53 10.41
C SER A 5 2.26 15.28 9.55
N TRP A 6 2.57 14.11 10.11
CA TRP A 6 2.39 12.82 9.43
C TRP A 6 0.99 12.29 9.68
N VAL A 7 0.38 11.75 8.62
CA VAL A 7 -1.05 11.45 8.56
C VAL A 7 -1.27 9.95 8.36
N LEU A 8 -1.86 9.31 9.37
CA LEU A 8 -2.25 7.89 9.34
C LEU A 8 -3.50 7.69 8.49
N LEU A 9 -3.53 6.78 7.51
CA LEU A 9 -4.75 6.48 6.75
C LEU A 9 -5.29 5.09 7.13
N MET A 10 -6.51 5.02 7.66
CA MET A 10 -7.19 3.74 7.93
C MET A 10 -8.24 3.46 6.86
N VAL A 11 -8.01 2.42 6.04
CA VAL A 11 -8.90 2.07 4.91
C VAL A 11 -9.44 0.64 4.99
N HIS A 12 -9.00 -0.21 5.93
CA HIS A 12 -9.30 -1.64 5.86
C HIS A 12 -10.45 -2.11 6.78
N HIS A 13 -11.44 -2.73 6.12
CA HIS A 13 -12.43 -3.74 6.58
C HIS A 13 -13.11 -3.65 7.95
N THR A 14 -13.13 -2.48 8.57
CA THR A 14 -13.89 -2.26 9.80
C THR A 14 -14.76 -1.03 9.63
N TYR A 15 -16.07 -1.26 9.56
CA TYR A 15 -17.06 -0.22 9.29
C TYR A 15 -17.24 0.64 10.54
N ILE A 16 -16.58 1.79 10.57
CA ILE A 16 -16.77 2.81 11.59
C ILE A 16 -18.11 3.51 11.31
N ARG A 17 -19.13 3.35 12.16
CA ARG A 17 -20.44 4.02 12.00
C ARG A 17 -20.39 5.44 12.58
N VAL A 18 -20.70 6.43 11.75
CA VAL A 18 -20.85 7.83 12.17
C VAL A 18 -22.20 8.05 12.84
N HIS A 19 -22.23 8.72 13.99
CA HIS A 19 -23.43 9.39 14.50
C HIS A 19 -23.19 10.89 14.58
N VAL A 20 -23.93 11.67 13.79
CA VAL A 20 -24.03 13.13 13.97
C VAL A 20 -24.87 13.36 15.22
N LYS A 21 -24.31 14.00 16.25
CA LYS A 21 -25.10 14.56 17.34
C LYS A 21 -25.42 16.00 16.96
N GLN A 22 -26.70 16.28 16.70
CA GLN A 22 -27.15 17.66 16.52
C GLN A 22 -26.81 18.47 17.78
N PRO A 23 -26.40 19.74 17.62
CA PRO A 23 -26.05 20.57 18.76
C PRO A 23 -27.26 20.73 19.68
N SER A 24 -27.03 20.58 20.99
CA SER A 24 -27.95 21.09 22.00
C SER A 24 -28.07 22.62 21.86
N PRO A 25 -29.24 23.23 22.17
CA PRO A 25 -29.43 24.68 22.03
C PRO A 25 -28.33 25.43 22.79
N GLY A 26 -27.49 26.18 22.06
CA GLY A 26 -26.34 26.93 22.61
C GLY A 26 -24.94 26.34 22.34
N ALA A 27 -24.82 25.17 21.69
CA ALA A 27 -23.53 24.61 21.27
C ALA A 27 -23.27 24.90 19.78
N ASN A 28 -22.22 25.68 19.45
CA ASN A 28 -21.83 26.00 18.07
C ASN A 28 -21.07 24.87 17.34
N THR A 29 -21.10 23.63 17.84
CA THR A 29 -20.31 22.52 17.28
C THR A 29 -21.14 21.26 17.14
N GLU A 30 -21.39 20.86 15.90
CA GLU A 30 -21.80 19.51 15.57
C GLU A 30 -20.66 18.55 15.93
N THR A 31 -20.99 17.51 16.69
CA THR A 31 -20.04 16.55 17.24
C THR A 31 -20.36 15.15 16.71
N PHE A 32 -19.35 14.43 16.24
CA PHE A 32 -19.50 13.04 15.81
C PHE A 32 -19.22 12.06 16.95
N GLY A 33 -19.91 10.92 17.02
CA GLY A 33 -19.63 9.83 17.97
C GLY A 33 -19.52 8.47 17.26
N TRP A 34 -18.65 7.57 17.75
CA TRP A 34 -18.33 6.28 17.08
C TRP A 34 -18.32 5.10 18.04
N SER A 35 -18.71 3.90 17.62
CA SER A 35 -18.30 2.68 18.32
C SER A 35 -17.89 1.64 17.29
N SER A 36 -16.61 1.25 17.26
CA SER A 36 -16.17 0.12 16.43
C SER A 36 -14.76 -0.36 16.77
N LEU A 37 -14.60 -1.69 16.67
CA LEU A 37 -13.32 -2.38 16.53
C LEU A 37 -12.70 -2.00 15.17
N GLY A 38 -11.40 -1.74 15.11
CA GLY A 38 -10.70 -1.35 13.87
C GLY A 38 -9.33 -2.03 13.76
N PHE A 39 -9.03 -2.66 12.64
CA PHE A 39 -7.68 -3.18 12.35
C PHE A 39 -6.96 -2.24 11.40
N LEU A 40 -5.79 -1.74 11.80
CA LEU A 40 -4.90 -1.00 10.91
C LEU A 40 -3.74 -1.91 10.50
N LEU A 41 -3.68 -2.17 9.20
CA LEU A 41 -2.57 -2.85 8.54
C LEU A 41 -1.91 -1.84 7.60
N LEU A 42 -0.59 -1.69 7.71
CA LEU A 42 0.32 -1.19 6.65
C LEU A 42 0.36 0.32 6.38
N SER A 43 0.32 1.15 7.42
CA SER A 43 0.70 2.57 7.30
C SER A 43 2.18 2.77 7.62
N TYR A 44 2.95 3.37 6.72
CA TYR A 44 4.26 3.94 7.02
C TYR A 44 4.10 5.14 7.97
N ASN A 45 4.99 5.28 8.96
CA ASN A 45 4.86 6.25 10.06
C ASN A 45 3.52 6.10 10.80
N SER A 46 3.29 4.88 11.30
CA SER A 46 2.02 4.52 11.95
C SER A 46 1.88 5.08 13.37
N ALA A 47 0.77 4.72 14.02
CA ALA A 47 0.42 5.06 15.39
C ALA A 47 1.49 4.76 16.46
N GLY A 48 2.55 4.00 16.15
CA GLY A 48 3.70 3.81 17.05
C GLY A 48 4.67 4.98 17.09
N ASN A 49 4.71 5.82 16.04
CA ASN A 49 5.61 6.98 15.98
C ASN A 49 5.08 8.11 16.91
N PRO A 50 5.87 8.64 17.87
CA PRO A 50 5.44 9.71 18.77
C PRO A 50 5.04 11.00 18.04
N ASP A 51 5.51 11.21 16.82
CA ASP A 51 5.18 12.36 15.97
C ASP A 51 3.89 12.17 15.16
N CYS A 52 3.26 10.98 15.23
CA CYS A 52 1.95 10.74 14.63
C CYS A 52 0.87 11.42 15.49
N LYS A 53 0.42 12.61 15.06
CA LYS A 53 -0.60 13.40 15.79
C LYS A 53 -2.00 13.31 15.20
N ILE A 54 -2.14 12.87 13.94
CA ILE A 54 -3.42 12.89 13.23
C ILE A 54 -3.65 11.60 12.41
N ALA A 55 -4.89 11.13 12.43
CA ALA A 55 -5.40 10.07 11.55
C ALA A 55 -6.43 10.61 10.55
N ILE A 56 -6.36 10.18 9.30
CA ILE A 56 -7.46 10.17 8.33
C ILE A 56 -8.17 8.81 8.47
N VAL A 57 -9.45 8.90 8.79
CA VAL A 57 -10.30 7.76 9.09
C VAL A 57 -11.39 7.64 8.04
N MET A 58 -11.45 6.50 7.36
CA MET A 58 -12.60 6.18 6.51
C MET A 58 -13.73 5.62 7.36
N CYS A 59 -14.92 6.19 7.25
CA CYS A 59 -16.08 5.78 8.02
C CYS A 59 -17.32 5.64 7.14
N LYS A 60 -18.29 4.86 7.60
CA LYS A 60 -19.59 4.69 6.95
C LYS A 60 -20.58 5.72 7.50
N SER A 61 -21.09 6.58 6.63
CA SER A 61 -22.10 7.58 6.96
C SER A 61 -23.46 6.93 7.23
N LYS A 62 -24.21 7.49 8.18
CA LYS A 62 -25.52 6.97 8.60
C LYS A 62 -26.61 7.20 7.55
N GLN A 63 -26.49 8.25 6.73
CA GLN A 63 -27.65 8.79 6.02
C GLN A 63 -27.24 9.50 4.73
N LEU A 64 -27.10 8.76 3.64
CA LEU A 64 -27.04 9.29 2.28
C LEU A 64 -27.79 8.33 1.37
N ASP A 65 -28.46 8.88 0.35
CA ASP A 65 -29.20 8.15 -0.67
C ASP A 65 -28.48 6.87 -1.09
N THR A 66 -29.15 5.72 -0.89
CA THR A 66 -28.61 4.39 -1.17
C THR A 66 -28.47 4.09 -2.67
N SER A 67 -28.83 5.05 -3.53
CA SER A 67 -28.71 4.94 -5.00
C SER A 67 -27.31 4.59 -5.50
N SER A 68 -26.25 4.90 -4.72
CA SER A 68 -24.87 4.52 -5.03
C SER A 68 -24.15 3.88 -3.84
N ARG A 69 -23.80 2.59 -3.97
CA ARG A 69 -22.99 1.84 -2.98
C ARG A 69 -21.67 2.52 -2.62
N HIS A 70 -21.12 3.37 -3.50
CA HIS A 70 -19.88 4.11 -3.27
C HIS A 70 -20.07 5.44 -2.52
N GLY A 71 -21.30 5.94 -2.36
CA GLY A 71 -21.62 7.17 -1.63
C GLY A 71 -21.77 7.00 -0.11
N LEU A 72 -21.58 5.78 0.41
CA LEU A 72 -21.85 5.45 1.81
C LEU A 72 -20.71 5.79 2.78
N HIS A 73 -19.58 6.28 2.28
CA HIS A 73 -18.38 6.46 3.10
C HIS A 73 -17.83 7.88 3.02
N SER A 74 -17.26 8.35 4.12
CA SER A 74 -16.60 9.66 4.25
C SER A 74 -15.17 9.48 4.78
N MET A 75 -14.36 10.52 4.65
CA MET A 75 -13.03 10.60 5.27
C MET A 75 -13.03 11.75 6.29
N ILE A 76 -12.51 11.49 7.49
CA ILE A 76 -12.49 12.47 8.58
C ILE A 76 -11.13 12.50 9.27
N LEU A 77 -10.72 13.68 9.72
CA LEU A 77 -9.52 13.88 10.52
C LEU A 77 -9.81 13.60 12.00
N VAL A 78 -8.97 12.80 12.65
CA VAL A 78 -9.09 12.43 14.06
C VAL A 78 -7.74 12.61 14.75
N PRO A 79 -7.62 13.50 15.75
CA PRO A 79 -6.42 13.61 16.59
C PRO A 79 -6.13 12.27 17.27
N ILE A 80 -4.86 11.86 17.30
CA ILE A 80 -4.46 10.57 17.90
C ILE A 80 -4.64 10.56 19.43
N ASP A 81 -4.59 11.73 20.06
CA ASP A 81 -4.83 11.96 21.47
C ASP A 81 -6.31 12.23 21.82
N ALA A 82 -7.21 12.18 20.83
CA ALA A 82 -8.64 12.36 21.09
C ALA A 82 -9.16 11.29 22.06
N ALA A 83 -9.97 11.72 23.02
CA ALA A 83 -10.59 10.82 23.99
C ALA A 83 -11.34 9.69 23.27
N GLY A 84 -11.03 8.44 23.64
CA GLY A 84 -11.59 7.22 23.04
C GLY A 84 -10.75 6.60 21.92
N VAL A 85 -9.67 7.24 21.47
CA VAL A 85 -8.69 6.61 20.57
C VAL A 85 -7.77 5.73 21.41
N ILE A 86 -7.80 4.42 21.16
CA ILE A 86 -7.07 3.43 21.96
C ILE A 86 -6.13 2.64 21.06
N ARG A 87 -4.82 2.82 21.25
CA ARG A 87 -3.80 1.99 20.61
C ARG A 87 -3.66 0.68 21.39
N VAL A 88 -4.13 -0.42 20.80
CA VAL A 88 -4.27 -1.71 21.49
C VAL A 88 -2.95 -2.47 21.52
N ARG A 89 -2.38 -2.76 20.34
CA ARG A 89 -1.14 -3.56 20.22
C ARG A 89 -0.46 -3.36 18.87
N PRO A 90 0.86 -3.61 18.77
CA PRO A 90 1.53 -3.71 17.48
C PRO A 90 1.17 -5.01 16.75
N LEU A 91 1.36 -5.00 15.42
CA LEU A 91 1.21 -6.13 14.52
C LEU A 91 2.54 -6.41 13.85
N THR A 92 2.91 -7.69 13.78
CA THR A 92 4.17 -8.12 13.15
C THR A 92 3.93 -8.69 11.76
N VAL A 93 4.88 -8.47 10.85
CA VAL A 93 4.94 -9.08 9.52
C VAL A 93 6.14 -10.03 9.48
N PHE A 94 5.90 -11.34 9.34
CA PHE A 94 6.95 -12.36 9.48
C PHE A 94 7.77 -12.23 10.77
N GLY A 95 7.12 -11.84 11.88
CA GLY A 95 7.78 -11.61 13.17
C GLY A 95 8.52 -10.27 13.29
N GLN A 96 8.57 -9.45 12.23
CA GLN A 96 9.16 -8.11 12.27
C GLN A 96 8.11 -7.06 12.65
N ASP A 97 8.48 -6.13 13.54
CA ASP A 97 7.59 -5.09 14.08
C ASP A 97 7.58 -3.79 13.26
N ASP A 98 8.50 -3.64 12.30
CA ASP A 98 8.70 -2.46 11.47
C ASP A 98 8.90 -1.15 12.29
N ALA A 99 9.52 -1.26 13.46
CA ALA A 99 9.65 -0.16 14.42
C ALA A 99 10.31 1.11 13.84
N ILE A 100 11.26 0.97 12.92
CA ILE A 100 11.95 2.10 12.26
C ILE A 100 10.99 2.99 11.46
N HIS A 101 9.87 2.46 10.99
CA HIS A 101 8.81 3.19 10.30
C HIS A 101 7.61 3.43 11.21
N GLY A 102 7.76 3.25 12.52
CA GLY A 102 6.68 3.39 13.50
C GLY A 102 5.73 2.19 13.57
N GLY A 103 6.02 1.07 12.91
CA GLY A 103 5.29 -0.19 13.01
C GLY A 103 3.91 -0.25 12.37
N HIS A 104 3.10 -1.23 12.76
CA HIS A 104 1.68 -1.37 12.40
C HIS A 104 0.88 -1.68 13.66
N PHE A 105 -0.31 -1.10 13.83
CA PHE A 105 -1.03 -1.18 15.12
C PHE A 105 -2.50 -1.52 14.94
N GLU A 106 -3.05 -2.24 15.91
CA GLU A 106 -4.49 -2.28 16.15
C GLU A 106 -4.90 -1.02 16.92
N VAL A 107 -5.89 -0.27 16.41
CA VAL A 107 -6.37 0.97 17.00
C VAL A 107 -7.89 0.94 17.06
N HIS A 108 -8.45 1.11 18.26
CA HIS A 108 -9.89 1.17 18.48
C HIS A 108 -10.36 2.62 18.60
N PHE A 109 -11.56 2.89 18.11
CA PHE A 109 -12.24 4.18 18.22
C PHE A 109 -13.50 3.97 19.07
N ASN A 110 -13.38 4.22 20.37
CA ASN A 110 -14.43 4.03 21.36
C ASN A 110 -15.06 5.36 21.76
N ASN A 111 -16.22 5.67 21.18
CA ASN A 111 -17.00 6.90 21.39
C ASN A 111 -16.18 8.18 21.20
N VAL A 112 -15.26 8.17 20.22
CA VAL A 112 -14.43 9.34 19.88
C VAL A 112 -15.33 10.47 19.39
N THR A 113 -15.01 11.71 19.75
CA THR A 113 -15.71 12.88 19.24
C THR A 113 -14.78 13.89 18.63
N VAL A 114 -15.15 14.36 17.43
CA VAL A 114 -14.40 15.37 16.68
C VAL A 114 -15.36 16.43 16.09
N PRO A 115 -14.87 17.66 15.85
CA PRO A 115 -15.67 18.71 15.22
C PRO A 115 -16.12 18.36 13.79
N ALA A 116 -17.28 18.88 13.38
CA ALA A 116 -17.77 18.72 12.00
C ALA A 116 -16.79 19.19 10.92
N SER A 117 -16.02 20.25 11.22
CA SER A 117 -14.99 20.81 10.35
C SER A 117 -13.83 19.85 10.03
N ASN A 118 -13.71 18.72 10.74
CA ASN A 118 -12.70 17.70 10.45
C ASN A 118 -13.06 16.83 9.24
N MET A 119 -14.29 16.97 8.69
CA MET A 119 -14.71 16.28 7.47
C MET A 119 -13.83 16.70 6.29
N ILE A 120 -13.31 15.73 5.55
CA ILE A 120 -12.51 16.00 4.35
C ILE A 120 -13.44 16.02 3.14
N LEU A 121 -13.48 17.15 2.43
CA LEU A 121 -14.24 17.42 1.21
C LEU A 121 -15.78 17.42 1.39
N GLY A 122 -16.36 16.41 2.03
CA GLY A 122 -17.80 16.32 2.28
C GLY A 122 -18.27 14.89 2.51
N GLU A 123 -19.50 14.76 2.99
CA GLU A 123 -20.09 13.44 3.24
C GLU A 123 -20.24 12.61 1.96
N GLY A 124 -19.99 11.30 2.07
CA GLY A 124 -20.14 10.36 0.95
C GLY A 124 -19.00 10.40 -0.08
N ARG A 125 -18.01 11.28 0.10
CA ARG A 125 -16.85 11.45 -0.80
C ARG A 125 -15.65 10.57 -0.43
N GLY A 126 -15.79 9.65 0.52
CA GLY A 126 -14.68 8.88 1.08
C GLY A 126 -13.97 7.98 0.06
N PHE A 127 -14.71 7.31 -0.82
CA PHE A 127 -14.10 6.48 -1.87
C PHE A 127 -13.35 7.31 -2.92
N GLU A 128 -13.84 8.51 -3.24
CA GLU A 128 -13.16 9.41 -4.17
C GLU A 128 -11.82 9.85 -3.61
N ILE A 129 -11.80 10.30 -2.36
CA ILE A 129 -10.58 10.70 -1.65
C ILE A 129 -9.60 9.53 -1.57
N ALA A 130 -10.09 8.33 -1.22
CA ALA A 130 -9.27 7.12 -1.17
C ALA A 130 -8.63 6.82 -2.53
N GLN A 131 -9.40 6.81 -3.63
CA GLN A 131 -8.84 6.54 -4.95
C GLN A 131 -7.89 7.63 -5.44
N GLY A 132 -8.18 8.90 -5.14
CA GLY A 132 -7.32 10.02 -5.46
C GLY A 132 -5.92 9.88 -4.86
N ARG A 133 -5.84 9.44 -3.60
CA ARG A 133 -4.57 9.19 -2.89
C ARG A 133 -3.89 7.88 -3.29
N LEU A 134 -4.66 6.79 -3.39
CA LEU A 134 -4.10 5.45 -3.64
C LEU A 134 -3.50 5.30 -5.03
N GLY A 135 -3.92 6.08 -6.03
CA GLY A 135 -3.32 6.07 -7.37
C GLY A 135 -1.81 6.38 -7.33
N PRO A 136 -1.40 7.60 -6.92
CA PRO A 136 0.01 7.96 -6.76
C PRO A 136 0.74 7.08 -5.73
N GLY A 137 0.08 6.73 -4.62
CA GLY A 137 0.66 5.86 -3.58
C GLY A 137 1.15 4.51 -4.12
N ARG A 138 0.29 3.83 -4.90
CA ARG A 138 0.65 2.56 -5.56
C ARG A 138 1.88 2.72 -6.45
N LEU A 139 1.95 3.80 -7.22
CA LEU A 139 3.06 4.02 -8.14
C LEU A 139 4.38 4.28 -7.40
N HIS A 140 4.37 5.06 -6.31
CA HIS A 140 5.55 5.26 -5.47
C HIS A 140 6.09 3.94 -4.88
N HIS A 141 5.20 3.04 -4.46
CA HIS A 141 5.61 1.70 -4.01
C HIS A 141 6.27 0.89 -5.13
N CYS A 142 5.74 0.96 -6.35
CA CYS A 142 6.33 0.28 -7.51
C CYS A 142 7.71 0.82 -7.86
N MET A 143 7.90 2.15 -7.85
CA MET A 143 9.20 2.80 -8.07
C MET A 143 10.24 2.32 -7.05
N ARG A 144 9.87 2.27 -5.76
CA ARG A 144 10.75 1.74 -4.70
C ARG A 144 11.01 0.24 -4.84
N ALA A 145 10.03 -0.54 -5.29
CA ALA A 145 10.20 -1.98 -5.52
C ALA A 145 11.23 -2.28 -6.62
N VAL A 146 11.33 -1.43 -7.66
CA VAL A 146 12.40 -1.54 -8.67
C VAL A 146 13.79 -1.33 -8.04
N GLY A 147 13.95 -0.29 -7.21
CA GLY A 147 15.21 -0.06 -6.49
C GLY A 147 15.57 -1.18 -5.51
N LEU A 148 14.57 -1.72 -4.81
CA LEU A 148 14.72 -2.87 -3.92
C LEU A 148 15.23 -4.11 -4.68
N ALA A 149 14.67 -4.38 -5.86
CA ALA A 149 15.07 -5.52 -6.68
C ALA A 149 16.47 -5.35 -7.28
N GLU A 150 16.88 -4.13 -7.67
CA GLU A 150 18.26 -3.87 -8.07
C GLU A 150 19.25 -4.17 -6.94
N LYS A 151 18.93 -3.76 -5.71
CA LYS A 151 19.79 -4.07 -4.56
C LYS A 151 19.86 -5.57 -4.29
N ALA A 152 18.75 -6.29 -4.42
CA ALA A 152 18.72 -7.73 -4.28
C ALA A 152 19.55 -8.44 -5.36
N LEU A 153 19.48 -8.00 -6.61
CA LEU A 153 20.29 -8.53 -7.71
C LEU A 153 21.79 -8.25 -7.51
N GLU A 154 22.16 -7.06 -7.04
CA GLU A 154 23.54 -6.72 -6.67
C GLU A 154 24.08 -7.71 -5.63
N LEU A 155 23.33 -7.92 -4.53
CA LEU A 155 23.70 -8.86 -3.47
C LEU A 155 23.81 -10.29 -3.99
N LEU A 156 22.87 -10.71 -4.86
CA LEU A 156 22.87 -12.02 -5.49
C LEU A 156 24.16 -12.22 -6.30
N CYS A 157 24.51 -11.28 -7.18
CA CYS A 157 25.72 -11.36 -8.01
C CYS A 157 27.00 -11.38 -7.16
N GLN A 158 27.10 -10.52 -6.12
CA GLN A 158 28.24 -10.50 -5.20
C GLN A 158 28.44 -11.86 -4.50
N ARG A 159 27.35 -12.46 -4.02
CA ARG A 159 27.41 -13.79 -3.39
C ARG A 159 27.72 -14.88 -4.40
N ALA A 160 27.14 -14.81 -5.59
CA ALA A 160 27.33 -15.78 -6.64
C ALA A 160 28.79 -15.82 -7.14
N ALA A 161 29.46 -14.66 -7.17
CA ALA A 161 30.86 -14.50 -7.56
C ALA A 161 31.85 -14.93 -6.47
N SER A 162 31.52 -14.74 -5.19
CA SER A 162 32.45 -14.96 -4.07
C SER A 162 32.39 -16.37 -3.46
N ARG A 163 31.20 -17.00 -3.44
CA ARG A 163 31.03 -18.31 -2.81
C ARG A 163 31.40 -19.44 -3.78
N ARG A 164 32.17 -20.42 -3.30
CA ARG A 164 32.52 -21.65 -4.02
C ARG A 164 31.86 -22.89 -3.43
N THR A 165 31.37 -23.77 -4.29
CA THR A 165 30.87 -25.12 -3.98
C THR A 165 31.23 -26.05 -5.13
N PHE A 166 31.56 -27.31 -4.83
CA PHE A 166 31.90 -28.32 -5.85
C PHE A 166 32.99 -27.84 -6.84
N GLY A 167 34.02 -27.15 -6.34
CA GLY A 167 35.15 -26.63 -7.14
C GLY A 167 34.86 -25.37 -7.98
N LYS A 168 33.61 -24.91 -8.05
CA LYS A 168 33.19 -23.76 -8.87
C LYS A 168 32.63 -22.63 -8.02
N THR A 169 32.71 -21.39 -8.50
CA THR A 169 31.88 -20.31 -7.91
C THR A 169 30.42 -20.57 -8.22
N LEU A 170 29.50 -20.00 -7.43
CA LEU A 170 28.09 -20.27 -7.60
C LEU A 170 27.56 -19.84 -8.99
N TYR A 171 28.02 -18.73 -9.55
CA TYR A 171 27.60 -18.29 -10.88
C TYR A 171 27.99 -19.25 -12.02
N GLN A 172 28.99 -20.11 -11.80
CA GLN A 172 29.40 -21.12 -12.78
C GLN A 172 28.49 -22.36 -12.78
N HIS A 173 27.57 -22.47 -11.82
CA HIS A 173 26.45 -23.40 -11.90
C HIS A 173 25.33 -22.74 -12.70
N GLU A 174 25.02 -23.31 -13.85
CA GLU A 174 24.19 -22.68 -14.89
C GLU A 174 22.81 -22.19 -14.38
N VAL A 175 22.19 -22.93 -13.45
CA VAL A 175 20.92 -22.52 -12.81
C VAL A 175 21.03 -21.15 -12.13
N VAL A 176 22.15 -20.87 -11.44
CA VAL A 176 22.38 -19.57 -10.79
C VAL A 176 22.60 -18.48 -11.85
N ALA A 177 23.30 -18.79 -12.94
CA ALA A 177 23.48 -17.86 -14.05
C ALA A 177 22.14 -17.50 -14.71
N HIS A 178 21.24 -18.48 -14.90
CA HIS A 178 19.89 -18.24 -15.42
C HIS A 178 19.08 -17.36 -14.47
N TRP A 179 19.15 -17.58 -13.15
CA TRP A 179 18.47 -16.69 -12.20
C TRP A 179 18.95 -15.24 -12.29
N ILE A 180 20.25 -15.00 -12.46
CA ILE A 180 20.79 -13.65 -12.67
C ILE A 180 20.17 -13.02 -13.93
N ALA A 181 20.16 -13.75 -15.03
CA ALA A 181 19.60 -13.30 -16.30
C ALA A 181 18.10 -12.99 -16.19
N ASP A 182 17.31 -13.91 -15.64
CA ASP A 182 15.87 -13.74 -15.43
C ASP A 182 15.56 -12.55 -14.53
N CYS A 183 16.32 -12.37 -13.45
CA CYS A 183 16.17 -11.22 -12.56
C CYS A 183 16.39 -9.91 -13.31
N ARG A 184 17.44 -9.81 -14.13
CA ARG A 184 17.69 -8.61 -14.95
C ARG A 184 16.54 -8.34 -15.92
N LEU A 185 16.06 -9.36 -16.62
CA LEU A 185 14.93 -9.22 -17.56
C LEU A 185 13.67 -8.70 -16.86
N MET A 186 13.29 -9.31 -15.73
CA MET A 186 12.11 -8.91 -14.97
C MET A 186 12.22 -7.47 -14.45
N ILE A 187 13.40 -7.07 -13.97
CA ILE A 187 13.66 -5.71 -13.48
C ILE A 187 13.47 -4.69 -14.61
N GLU A 188 14.06 -4.92 -15.79
CA GLU A 188 13.92 -3.98 -16.92
C GLU A 188 12.47 -3.88 -17.40
N GLN A 189 11.79 -5.01 -17.59
CA GLN A 189 10.38 -5.04 -17.98
C GLN A 189 9.50 -4.25 -17.00
N THR A 190 9.74 -4.44 -15.71
CA THR A 190 8.98 -3.77 -14.64
C THR A 190 9.32 -2.28 -14.56
N ARG A 191 10.60 -1.89 -14.74
CA ARG A 191 11.02 -0.49 -14.77
C ARG A 191 10.33 0.26 -15.91
N LEU A 192 10.34 -0.30 -17.11
CA LEU A 192 9.70 0.31 -18.28
C LEU A 192 8.18 0.43 -18.08
N LEU A 193 7.54 -0.60 -17.52
CA LEU A 193 6.12 -0.54 -17.18
C LEU A 193 5.81 0.52 -16.09
N THR A 194 6.73 0.73 -15.15
CA THR A 194 6.64 1.81 -14.14
C THR A 194 6.70 3.18 -14.79
N LEU A 195 7.67 3.40 -15.68
CA LEU A 195 7.82 4.66 -16.43
C LEU A 195 6.61 4.91 -17.33
N HIS A 196 6.07 3.87 -17.98
CA HIS A 196 4.85 3.99 -18.77
C HIS A 196 3.64 4.40 -17.92
N ALA A 197 3.50 3.84 -16.71
CA ALA A 197 2.44 4.25 -15.78
C ALA A 197 2.61 5.68 -15.28
N ALA A 198 3.84 6.10 -14.97
CA ALA A 198 4.16 7.47 -14.59
C ALA A 198 3.86 8.46 -15.73
N HIS A 199 4.30 8.16 -16.95
CA HIS A 199 4.01 8.99 -18.11
C HIS A 199 2.50 9.10 -18.40
N ALA A 200 1.74 8.02 -18.24
CA ALA A 200 0.28 8.07 -18.38
C ALA A 200 -0.37 8.95 -17.29
N LEU A 201 0.19 8.95 -16.08
CA LEU A 201 -0.27 9.81 -14.99
C LEU A 201 0.00 11.29 -15.32
N ASP A 202 1.21 11.62 -15.78
CA ASP A 202 1.62 12.99 -16.11
C ASP A 202 0.81 13.56 -17.27
N THR A 203 0.55 12.76 -18.30
CA THR A 203 -0.08 13.23 -19.54
C THR A 203 -1.61 13.15 -19.55
N LYS A 204 -2.23 12.28 -18.73
CA LYS A 204 -3.68 12.02 -18.77
C LYS A 204 -4.37 12.09 -17.41
N GLY A 205 -3.61 12.25 -16.32
CA GLY A 205 -4.12 12.26 -14.95
C GLY A 205 -4.52 10.89 -14.40
N SER A 206 -4.72 10.82 -13.09
CA SER A 206 -4.89 9.57 -12.33
C SER A 206 -6.04 8.69 -12.81
N ARG A 207 -7.15 9.31 -13.25
CA ARG A 207 -8.36 8.58 -13.67
C ARG A 207 -8.12 7.78 -14.95
N ALA A 208 -7.43 8.37 -15.92
CA ALA A 208 -7.11 7.73 -17.19
C ALA A 208 -5.96 6.72 -17.04
N ALA A 209 -4.98 7.01 -16.17
CA ALA A 209 -3.86 6.13 -15.88
C ALA A 209 -4.21 4.89 -15.03
N ARG A 210 -5.47 4.73 -14.61
CA ARG A 210 -5.91 3.65 -13.69
C ARG A 210 -5.53 2.25 -14.16
N LYS A 211 -5.53 1.99 -15.47
CA LYS A 211 -5.21 0.67 -16.04
C LYS A 211 -3.72 0.40 -15.88
N GLN A 212 -2.88 1.36 -16.26
CA GLN A 212 -1.42 1.29 -16.15
C GLN A 212 -0.97 1.15 -14.70
N ILE A 213 -1.55 1.93 -13.78
CA ILE A 213 -1.27 1.85 -12.34
C ILE A 213 -1.63 0.46 -11.79
N ALA A 214 -2.78 -0.11 -12.18
CA ALA A 214 -3.16 -1.45 -11.77
C ALA A 214 -2.20 -2.53 -12.31
N MET A 215 -1.79 -2.42 -13.58
CA MET A 215 -0.83 -3.35 -14.19
C MET A 215 0.51 -3.33 -13.46
N ILE A 216 1.10 -2.15 -13.24
CA ILE A 216 2.40 -2.08 -12.58
C ILE A 216 2.32 -2.50 -11.11
N LYS A 217 1.21 -2.23 -10.41
CA LYS A 217 1.02 -2.65 -9.02
C LYS A 217 1.17 -4.16 -8.83
N VAL A 218 0.62 -4.95 -9.76
CA VAL A 218 0.75 -6.42 -9.73
C VAL A 218 2.15 -6.84 -10.14
N ALA A 219 2.66 -6.31 -11.26
CA ALA A 219 3.94 -6.70 -11.83
C ALA A 219 5.10 -6.42 -10.87
N ALA A 220 5.16 -5.22 -10.29
CA ALA A 220 6.27 -4.80 -9.45
C ALA A 220 6.37 -5.60 -8.15
N ALA A 221 5.25 -5.88 -7.48
CA ALA A 221 5.25 -6.65 -6.25
C ALA A 221 5.70 -8.11 -6.48
N ARG A 222 5.25 -8.73 -7.57
CA ARG A 222 5.63 -10.10 -7.95
C ARG A 222 7.10 -10.19 -8.37
N MET A 223 7.56 -9.25 -9.20
CA MET A 223 8.96 -9.14 -9.61
C MET A 223 9.87 -9.02 -8.38
N ALA A 224 9.58 -8.08 -7.46
CA ALA A 224 10.40 -7.87 -6.29
C ALA A 224 10.47 -9.13 -5.41
N CYS A 225 9.34 -9.80 -5.18
CA CYS A 225 9.31 -11.08 -4.45
C CYS A 225 10.21 -12.12 -5.13
N LYS A 226 10.14 -12.26 -6.45
CA LYS A 226 10.89 -13.30 -7.18
C LYS A 226 12.40 -13.02 -7.17
N VAL A 227 12.82 -11.79 -7.40
CA VAL A 227 14.24 -11.41 -7.37
C VAL A 227 14.83 -11.61 -5.98
N LEU A 228 14.09 -11.22 -4.93
CA LEU A 228 14.51 -11.42 -3.54
C LEU A 228 14.59 -12.89 -3.16
N ASP A 229 13.62 -13.70 -3.57
CA ASP A 229 13.63 -15.15 -3.35
C ASP A 229 14.85 -15.81 -4.00
N CYS A 230 15.18 -15.46 -5.25
CA CYS A 230 16.40 -15.93 -5.92
C CYS A 230 17.66 -15.51 -5.15
N ALA A 231 17.73 -14.26 -4.68
CA ALA A 231 18.85 -13.77 -3.89
C ALA A 231 18.99 -14.54 -2.57
N MET A 232 17.90 -14.71 -1.83
CA MET A 232 17.88 -15.50 -0.59
C MET A 232 18.37 -16.93 -0.82
N GLN A 233 17.91 -17.57 -1.90
CA GLN A 233 18.32 -18.92 -2.27
C GLN A 233 19.83 -19.03 -2.53
N VAL A 234 20.43 -18.04 -3.21
CA VAL A 234 21.89 -17.99 -3.46
C VAL A 234 22.69 -17.77 -2.16
N TYR A 235 22.10 -17.11 -1.16
CA TYR A 235 22.73 -16.96 0.17
C TYR A 235 22.58 -18.21 1.06
N GLY A 236 21.67 -19.13 0.72
CA GLY A 236 21.36 -20.31 1.53
C GLY A 236 20.80 -19.93 2.89
N GLY A 237 21.26 -20.57 3.97
CA GLY A 237 20.79 -20.27 5.33
C GLY A 237 20.98 -18.80 5.76
N ALA A 238 22.01 -18.12 5.23
CA ALA A 238 22.22 -16.70 5.50
C ALA A 238 21.18 -15.79 4.81
N GLY A 239 20.47 -16.29 3.79
CA GLY A 239 19.42 -15.54 3.10
C GLY A 239 18.18 -15.32 3.97
N VAL A 240 18.00 -16.15 5.00
CA VAL A 240 16.89 -16.05 5.96
C VAL A 240 17.34 -15.56 7.34
N SER A 241 18.63 -15.27 7.53
CA SER A 241 19.17 -14.76 8.79
C SER A 241 19.06 -13.24 8.90
N GLY A 242 19.42 -12.70 10.07
CA GLY A 242 19.54 -11.26 10.29
C GLY A 242 20.86 -10.66 9.81
N ASP A 243 21.79 -11.46 9.26
CA ASP A 243 23.11 -10.98 8.82
C ASP A 243 23.03 -10.19 7.51
N PHE A 244 21.96 -10.42 6.74
CA PHE A 244 21.71 -9.77 5.46
C PHE A 244 20.29 -9.20 5.43
N PRO A 245 20.06 -8.09 4.70
CA PRO A 245 18.75 -7.44 4.68
C PRO A 245 17.68 -8.22 3.88
N LEU A 246 18.04 -9.34 3.24
CA LEU A 246 17.20 -10.04 2.26
C LEU A 246 15.85 -10.48 2.83
N ALA A 247 15.82 -11.04 4.05
CA ALA A 247 14.58 -11.48 4.68
C ALA A 247 13.63 -10.29 4.99
N GLN A 248 14.17 -9.17 5.47
CA GLN A 248 13.40 -7.94 5.71
C GLN A 248 12.88 -7.34 4.40
N MET A 249 13.74 -7.28 3.37
CA MET A 249 13.36 -6.82 2.04
C MET A 249 12.24 -7.70 1.45
N TYR A 250 12.30 -9.01 1.64
CA TYR A 250 11.27 -9.95 1.19
C TYR A 250 9.94 -9.75 1.94
N ALA A 251 9.97 -9.58 3.25
CA ALA A 251 8.78 -9.28 4.05
C ALA A 251 8.05 -8.03 3.55
N TYR A 252 8.80 -6.97 3.22
CA TYR A 252 8.25 -5.76 2.59
C TYR A 252 7.66 -6.06 1.20
N ALA A 253 8.41 -6.71 0.30
CA ALA A 253 7.95 -7.04 -1.04
C ALA A 253 6.68 -7.90 -1.02
N ARG A 254 6.60 -8.88 -0.11
CA ARG A 254 5.44 -9.75 0.07
C ARG A 254 4.22 -8.98 0.53
N THR A 255 4.41 -8.00 1.41
CA THR A 255 3.36 -7.11 1.92
C THR A 255 2.76 -6.26 0.81
N LEU A 256 3.56 -5.83 -0.17
CA LEU A 256 3.08 -5.06 -1.33
C LEU A 256 2.07 -5.82 -2.20
N ARG A 257 1.98 -7.15 -2.10
CA ARG A 257 0.94 -7.94 -2.80
C ARG A 257 -0.44 -7.85 -2.14
N ILE A 258 -0.53 -7.23 -0.97
CA ILE A 258 -1.75 -7.06 -0.17
C ILE A 258 -2.04 -5.56 0.03
N ALA A 259 -1.02 -4.79 0.42
CA ALA A 259 -1.10 -3.35 0.62
C ALA A 259 -1.64 -2.61 -0.62
N ASP A 260 -2.40 -1.54 -0.41
CA ASP A 260 -3.01 -0.71 -1.46
C ASP A 260 -3.85 -1.49 -2.50
N GLY A 261 -4.39 -2.64 -2.08
CA GLY A 261 -5.21 -3.54 -2.88
C GLY A 261 -4.47 -4.83 -3.25
N PRO A 262 -5.04 -6.00 -2.94
CA PRO A 262 -4.50 -7.29 -3.33
C PRO A 262 -4.37 -7.45 -4.84
N ASP A 263 -3.41 -8.28 -5.28
CA ASP A 263 -3.16 -8.58 -6.70
C ASP A 263 -4.45 -8.92 -7.46
N GLU A 264 -5.31 -9.75 -6.88
CA GLU A 264 -6.52 -10.30 -7.51
C GLU A 264 -7.57 -9.22 -7.80
N VAL A 265 -7.63 -8.20 -6.95
CA VAL A 265 -8.52 -7.04 -7.14
C VAL A 265 -8.05 -6.21 -8.34
N HIS A 266 -6.73 -6.02 -8.47
CA HIS A 266 -6.14 -5.31 -9.59
C HIS A 266 -6.27 -6.10 -10.90
N LEU A 267 -6.01 -7.41 -10.88
CA LEU A 267 -6.22 -8.31 -12.03
C LEU A 267 -7.66 -8.26 -12.54
N SER A 268 -8.65 -8.31 -11.64
CA SER A 268 -10.06 -8.19 -11.99
C SER A 268 -10.38 -6.83 -12.64
N SER A 269 -9.78 -5.74 -12.13
CA SER A 269 -9.93 -4.41 -12.74
C SER A 269 -9.26 -4.33 -14.12
N ILE A 270 -8.08 -4.94 -14.30
CA ILE A 270 -7.37 -4.97 -15.58
C ILE A 270 -8.22 -5.70 -16.62
N ALA A 271 -8.72 -6.89 -16.30
CA ALA A 271 -9.54 -7.70 -17.20
C ALA A 271 -10.79 -6.93 -17.69
N LYS A 272 -11.50 -6.27 -16.77
CA LYS A 272 -12.68 -5.45 -17.11
C LYS A 272 -12.35 -4.28 -18.04
N LEU A 273 -11.21 -3.61 -17.81
CA LEU A 273 -10.77 -2.49 -18.64
C LEU A 273 -10.28 -2.98 -20.02
N GLU A 274 -9.54 -4.08 -20.06
CA GLU A 274 -9.08 -4.70 -21.29
C GLU A 274 -10.26 -5.10 -22.18
N LEU A 275 -11.25 -5.79 -21.64
CA LEU A 275 -12.45 -6.18 -22.40
C LEU A 275 -13.17 -4.97 -22.98
N ARG A 276 -13.33 -3.90 -22.19
CA ARG A 276 -13.94 -2.65 -22.66
C ARG A 276 -13.17 -2.03 -23.82
N ASP A 277 -11.84 -2.00 -23.73
CA ASP A 277 -10.99 -1.44 -24.78
C ASP A 277 -11.08 -2.29 -26.07
N GLN A 278 -11.11 -3.61 -25.95
CA GLN A 278 -11.26 -4.52 -27.09
C GLN A 278 -12.63 -4.39 -27.77
N MET A 279 -13.72 -4.29 -26.99
CA MET A 279 -15.06 -4.11 -27.55
C MET A 279 -15.21 -2.78 -28.30
N LYS A 280 -14.63 -1.69 -27.77
CA LYS A 280 -14.59 -0.40 -28.48
C LYS A 280 -13.85 -0.49 -29.82
N LYS A 281 -12.72 -1.20 -29.86
CA LYS A 281 -11.96 -1.42 -31.10
C LYS A 281 -12.74 -2.27 -32.11
N ALA A 282 -13.45 -3.30 -31.65
CA ALA A 282 -14.27 -4.14 -32.52
C ALA A 282 -15.43 -3.36 -33.14
N GLN A 283 -16.12 -2.55 -32.35
CA GLN A 283 -17.21 -1.68 -32.83
C GLN A 283 -16.73 -0.64 -33.84
N ALA A 284 -15.53 -0.09 -33.67
CA ALA A 284 -14.96 0.88 -34.61
C ALA A 284 -14.52 0.27 -35.96
N LYS A 285 -14.51 -1.06 -36.08
CA LYS A 285 -14.19 -1.78 -37.33
C LYS A 285 -15.43 -2.20 -38.12
N LEU A 286 -16.61 -2.06 -37.51
CA LEU A 286 -17.92 -2.27 -38.14
C LEU A 286 -18.43 -0.95 -38.71
#